data_AF-A0A847MLJ2-F1
#
_entry.id   AF-A0A847MLJ2-F1
#
_cell.length_a   1.000
_cell.length_b   1.000
_cell.length_c   1.000
_cell.angle_alpha   90.00
_cell.angle_beta   90.00
_cell.angle_gamma   90.00
#
_symmetry.space_group_name_H-M   'P 1'
#
loop_
_entity.id
_entity.type
_entity.pdbx_description
1 polymer ?
#
loop_
_entity_poly.entity_id
_entity_poly.type
_entity_poly.pdbx_seq_one_letter_code
_entity_poly.pdbx_strand_id
1 'polypeptide(L)'
;MYPHLVFDLETIPDAHGLRQLMELDPELPDEEVVDIAMQARLEQTGSDFMPLHLQKIVAIGCVFRNKTDFHVKCLGEPGDDEATLIRSFFKVIDHYTPVLISWNGSGFDLPVLHYRALIHGVPSRRYWDKGQDDRSFQYNNYLSRYHERHTDLMDVLAAFNLRANAPLDQLAKLCGFPGKLGMDGSQVWPTWLEGGIDEIRAYCETDVVNTWLMYLRYSLLKCDMDQTAYDAEIKLVHDSLSAISDQAPWDEYLSEWSL
;
A
#
# COMPACT_ATOMS: atom_id res chain seq x y z
N MET A 1 7.24 22.54 -0.66
CA MET A 1 6.09 21.79 -0.10
C MET A 1 6.42 20.34 -0.40
N TYR A 2 6.53 19.53 0.65
CA TYR A 2 6.97 18.15 0.50
C TYR A 2 5.98 17.39 -0.39
N PRO A 3 6.45 16.62 -1.37
CA PRO A 3 5.57 15.76 -2.14
C PRO A 3 4.92 14.75 -1.18
N HIS A 4 3.62 14.56 -1.29
CA HIS A 4 2.94 13.46 -0.61
C HIS A 4 3.03 12.22 -1.49
N LEU A 5 3.33 11.10 -0.87
CA LEU A 5 3.32 9.79 -1.50
C LEU A 5 2.39 8.89 -0.71
N VAL A 6 1.25 8.55 -1.30
CA VAL A 6 0.43 7.45 -0.78
C VAL A 6 0.95 6.15 -1.35
N PHE A 7 0.97 5.09 -0.56
CA PHE A 7 1.36 3.77 -1.04
C PHE A 7 0.56 2.66 -0.35
N ASP A 8 0.50 1.52 -1.05
CA ASP A 8 -0.10 0.27 -0.62
C ASP A 8 0.64 -0.89 -1.31
N LEU A 9 0.68 -2.07 -0.70
CA LEU A 9 1.32 -3.27 -1.23
C LEU A 9 0.30 -4.39 -1.45
N GLU A 10 0.38 -5.00 -2.64
CA GLU A 10 -0.22 -6.31 -2.85
C GLU A 10 0.82 -7.40 -2.75
N THR A 11 0.48 -8.45 -2.00
CA THR A 11 1.38 -9.54 -1.69
C THR A 11 0.77 -10.91 -1.94
N ILE A 12 1.61 -11.84 -2.36
CA ILE A 12 1.29 -13.27 -2.41
C ILE A 12 2.12 -14.02 -1.36
N PRO A 13 1.73 -15.25 -0.98
CA PRO A 13 2.59 -16.12 -0.19
C PRO A 13 3.96 -16.36 -0.85
N ASP A 14 5.04 -16.29 -0.07
CA ASP A 14 6.40 -16.55 -0.55
C ASP A 14 6.67 -18.06 -0.66
N ALA A 15 6.25 -18.68 -1.76
CA ALA A 15 6.47 -20.11 -2.01
C ALA A 15 7.94 -20.53 -1.90
N HIS A 16 8.90 -19.66 -2.26
CA HIS A 16 10.32 -19.98 -2.13
C HIS A 16 10.74 -20.05 -0.66
N GLY A 17 10.40 -19.02 0.13
CA GLY A 17 10.67 -18.98 1.56
C GLY A 17 9.97 -20.11 2.33
N LEU A 18 8.71 -20.38 1.99
CA LEU A 18 7.92 -21.48 2.57
C LEU A 18 8.59 -22.83 2.33
N ARG A 19 8.96 -23.13 1.08
CA ARG A 19 9.66 -24.36 0.71
C ARG A 19 10.94 -24.55 1.52
N GLN A 20 11.73 -23.50 1.68
CA GLN A 20 12.97 -23.54 2.46
C GLN A 20 12.71 -23.79 3.95
N LEU A 21 11.78 -23.05 4.57
CA LEU A 21 11.55 -23.12 6.02
C LEU A 21 10.79 -24.37 6.47
N MET A 22 9.96 -24.92 5.60
CA MET A 22 9.19 -26.14 5.86
C MET A 22 9.91 -27.41 5.39
N GLU A 23 11.13 -27.28 4.84
CA GLU A 23 11.93 -28.40 4.33
C GLU A 23 11.17 -29.25 3.30
N LEU A 24 10.36 -28.59 2.46
CA LEU A 24 9.55 -29.25 1.44
C LEU A 24 10.38 -29.63 0.22
N ASP A 25 9.88 -30.59 -0.56
CA ASP A 25 10.54 -31.06 -1.78
C ASP A 25 10.76 -29.88 -2.77
N PRO A 26 12.01 -29.66 -3.23
CA PRO A 26 12.34 -28.64 -4.22
C PRO A 26 11.51 -28.67 -5.50
N GLU A 27 11.03 -29.85 -5.90
CA GLU A 27 10.30 -30.06 -7.15
C GLU A 27 8.79 -29.85 -7.01
N LEU A 28 8.28 -29.59 -5.79
CA LEU A 28 6.85 -29.29 -5.61
C LEU A 28 6.47 -27.97 -6.29
N PRO A 29 5.34 -27.93 -7.02
CA PRO A 29 4.79 -26.68 -7.56
C PRO A 29 4.58 -25.63 -6.46
N ASP A 30 4.76 -24.35 -6.80
CA ASP A 30 4.57 -23.25 -5.84
C ASP A 30 3.17 -23.24 -5.23
N GLU A 31 2.13 -23.58 -6.00
CA GLU A 31 0.75 -23.68 -5.53
C GLU A 31 0.60 -24.72 -4.41
N GLU A 32 1.14 -25.93 -4.61
CA GLU A 32 1.09 -27.00 -3.61
C GLU A 32 1.86 -26.62 -2.34
N VAL A 33 3.02 -25.96 -2.48
CA VAL A 33 3.79 -25.45 -1.33
C VAL A 33 2.97 -24.47 -0.50
N VAL A 34 2.28 -23.54 -1.17
CA VAL A 34 1.45 -22.54 -0.51
C VAL A 34 0.24 -23.18 0.16
N ASP A 35 -0.42 -24.14 -0.49
CA ASP A 35 -1.57 -24.86 0.08
C ASP A 35 -1.19 -25.62 1.37
N ILE A 36 -0.07 -26.35 1.34
CA ILE A 36 0.47 -27.04 2.53
C ILE A 36 0.71 -26.05 3.66
N ALA A 37 1.31 -24.89 3.36
CA ALA A 37 1.59 -23.87 4.36
C ALA A 37 0.33 -23.23 4.94
N MET A 38 -0.66 -22.90 4.09
CA MET A 38 -1.95 -22.33 4.49
C MET A 38 -2.73 -23.29 5.39
N GLN A 39 -2.79 -24.57 5.02
CA GLN A 39 -3.46 -25.60 5.85
C GLN A 39 -2.78 -25.75 7.21
N ALA A 40 -1.45 -25.90 7.24
CA ALA A 40 -0.70 -26.02 8.49
C ALA A 40 -0.92 -24.79 9.40
N ARG A 41 -1.02 -23.60 8.81
CA ARG A 41 -1.26 -22.37 9.55
C ARG A 41 -2.69 -22.24 10.08
N LEU A 42 -3.67 -22.64 9.28
CA LEU A 42 -5.08 -22.67 9.66
C LEU A 42 -5.29 -23.60 10.87
N GLU A 43 -4.66 -24.78 10.86
CA GLU A 43 -4.70 -25.72 11.99
C GLU A 43 -4.08 -25.14 13.27
N GLN A 44 -2.98 -24.40 13.16
CA GLN A 44 -2.25 -23.85 14.31
C GLN A 44 -2.88 -22.58 14.88
N THR A 45 -3.47 -21.73 14.04
CA THR A 45 -3.84 -20.36 14.41
C THR A 45 -5.31 -20.00 14.16
N GLY A 46 -6.03 -20.82 13.40
CA GLY A 46 -7.38 -20.52 12.94
C GLY A 46 -7.44 -19.51 11.79
N SER A 47 -6.31 -19.16 11.17
CA SER A 47 -6.22 -18.31 9.98
C SER A 47 -5.19 -18.86 9.00
N ASP A 48 -5.48 -18.74 7.70
CA ASP A 48 -4.60 -19.07 6.59
C ASP A 48 -3.71 -17.90 6.14
N PHE A 49 -3.89 -16.70 6.71
CA PHE A 49 -3.15 -15.50 6.32
C PHE A 49 -1.68 -15.56 6.73
N MET A 50 -0.76 -15.70 5.78
CA MET A 50 0.67 -15.89 6.04
C MET A 50 1.33 -14.81 6.93
N PRO A 51 2.30 -15.17 7.79
CA PRO A 51 3.13 -14.21 8.52
C PRO A 51 3.78 -13.19 7.59
N LEU A 52 4.01 -11.95 8.08
CA LEU A 52 4.52 -10.84 7.26
C LEU A 52 5.86 -11.13 6.57
N HIS A 53 6.75 -11.91 7.19
CA HIS A 53 8.04 -12.29 6.60
C HIS A 53 7.92 -13.38 5.51
N LEU A 54 6.75 -14.00 5.37
CA LEU A 54 6.39 -15.00 4.35
C LEU A 54 5.41 -14.45 3.31
N GLN A 55 5.24 -13.13 3.29
CA GLN A 55 4.61 -12.42 2.18
C GLN A 55 5.67 -12.12 1.13
N LYS A 56 5.27 -11.98 -0.13
CA LYS A 56 6.09 -11.59 -1.28
C LYS A 56 5.35 -10.48 -2.03
N ILE A 57 6.01 -9.34 -2.24
CA ILE A 57 5.42 -8.18 -2.90
C ILE A 57 5.33 -8.44 -4.41
N VAL A 58 4.14 -8.21 -4.98
CA VAL A 58 3.87 -8.32 -6.43
C VAL A 58 3.42 -6.99 -7.04
N ALA A 59 2.88 -6.07 -6.24
CA ALA A 59 2.58 -4.71 -6.69
C ALA A 59 2.85 -3.69 -5.58
N ILE A 60 3.20 -2.47 -5.98
CA ILE A 60 3.31 -1.30 -5.09
C ILE A 60 2.54 -0.16 -5.75
N GLY A 61 1.29 0.04 -5.33
CA GLY A 61 0.47 1.16 -5.76
C GLY A 61 1.00 2.46 -5.17
N CYS A 62 0.93 3.55 -5.94
CA CYS A 62 1.36 4.86 -5.48
C CYS A 62 0.45 5.98 -6.00
N VAL A 63 0.11 6.92 -5.12
CA VAL A 63 -0.34 8.26 -5.52
C VAL A 63 0.76 9.26 -5.25
N PHE A 64 1.14 10.00 -6.28
CA PHE A 64 2.06 11.13 -6.23
C PHE A 64 1.25 12.42 -6.27
N ARG A 65 1.28 13.17 -5.17
CA ARG A 65 0.70 14.52 -5.10
C ARG A 65 1.79 15.55 -4.84
N ASN A 66 1.97 16.46 -5.78
CA ASN A 66 2.81 17.64 -5.59
C ASN A 66 1.93 18.90 -5.40
N LYS A 67 2.34 20.11 -5.81
CA LYS A 67 1.46 21.29 -5.74
C LYS A 67 0.45 21.37 -6.89
N THR A 68 0.87 20.97 -8.08
CA THR A 68 0.15 21.13 -9.36
C THR A 68 -0.49 19.84 -9.82
N ASP A 69 0.17 18.71 -9.60
CA ASP A 69 -0.17 17.45 -10.25
C ASP A 69 -0.61 16.40 -9.24
N PHE A 70 -1.48 15.52 -9.73
CA PHE A 70 -1.93 14.30 -9.09
C PHE A 70 -1.73 13.16 -10.09
N HIS A 71 -0.99 12.12 -9.69
CA HIS A 71 -0.76 10.95 -10.51
C HIS A 71 -0.92 9.69 -9.67
N VAL A 72 -1.64 8.70 -10.19
CA VAL A 72 -1.72 7.35 -9.62
C VAL A 72 -1.04 6.39 -10.58
N LYS A 73 -0.28 5.43 -10.03
CA LYS A 73 0.25 4.27 -10.76
C LYS A 73 0.85 3.25 -9.80
N CYS A 74 0.92 2.00 -10.21
CA CYS A 74 1.86 1.04 -9.65
C CYS A 74 3.31 1.35 -10.07
N LEU A 75 4.26 1.07 -9.18
CA LEU A 75 5.69 1.09 -9.50
C LEU A 75 6.07 -0.13 -10.34
N GLY A 76 7.07 0.05 -11.20
CA GLY A 76 7.56 -1.00 -12.11
C GLY A 76 6.52 -1.47 -13.12
N GLU A 77 6.87 -2.51 -13.85
CA GLU A 77 6.02 -3.21 -14.82
C GLU A 77 5.53 -4.56 -14.25
N PRO A 78 4.44 -5.16 -14.77
CA PRO A 78 3.89 -6.43 -14.26
C PRO A 78 4.88 -7.61 -14.19
N GLY A 79 5.94 -7.60 -15.00
CA GLY A 79 6.97 -8.65 -15.04
C GLY A 79 8.24 -8.35 -14.25
N ASP A 80 8.33 -7.20 -13.58
CA ASP A 80 9.51 -6.83 -12.81
C ASP A 80 9.67 -7.75 -11.58
N ASP A 81 10.92 -8.05 -11.23
CA ASP A 81 11.20 -8.78 -10.00
C ASP A 81 10.90 -7.94 -8.75
N GLU A 82 10.61 -8.62 -7.64
CA GLU A 82 10.27 -7.98 -6.37
C GLU A 82 11.35 -6.99 -5.90
N ALA A 83 12.63 -7.33 -6.10
CA ALA A 83 13.75 -6.47 -5.73
C ALA A 83 13.73 -5.13 -6.51
N THR A 84 13.27 -5.14 -7.75
CA THR A 84 13.10 -3.95 -8.60
C THR A 84 11.97 -3.07 -8.13
N LEU A 85 10.85 -3.65 -7.69
CA LEU A 85 9.75 -2.91 -7.07
C LEU A 85 10.21 -2.20 -5.78
N ILE A 86 10.87 -2.93 -4.88
CA ILE A 86 11.40 -2.40 -3.62
C ILE A 86 12.44 -1.29 -3.88
N ARG A 87 13.38 -1.51 -4.81
CA ARG A 87 14.35 -0.49 -5.23
C ARG A 87 13.68 0.76 -5.76
N SER A 88 12.62 0.59 -6.56
CA SER A 88 11.88 1.72 -7.14
C SER A 88 11.20 2.55 -6.06
N PHE A 89 10.56 1.89 -5.08
CA PHE A 89 9.95 2.57 -3.93
C PHE A 89 10.97 3.36 -3.12
N PHE A 90 12.08 2.73 -2.73
CA PHE A 90 13.14 3.41 -1.98
C PHE A 90 13.83 4.52 -2.77
N LYS A 91 13.96 4.39 -4.09
CA LYS A 91 14.50 5.46 -4.95
C LYS A 91 13.60 6.69 -4.92
N VAL A 92 12.27 6.52 -4.89
CA VAL A 92 11.34 7.64 -4.73
C VAL A 92 11.60 8.34 -3.39
N ILE A 93 11.75 7.59 -2.30
CA ILE A 93 12.00 8.15 -0.96
C ILE A 93 13.36 8.88 -0.90
N ASP A 94 14.43 8.24 -1.38
CA ASP A 94 15.77 8.80 -1.37
C ASP A 94 15.86 10.08 -2.20
N HIS A 95 15.12 10.17 -3.30
CA HIS A 95 15.13 11.33 -4.18
C HIS A 95 14.23 12.47 -3.71
N TYR A 96 12.97 12.17 -3.35
CA TYR A 96 11.96 13.19 -3.08
C TYR A 96 11.77 13.49 -1.60
N THR A 97 12.18 12.58 -0.72
CA THR A 97 11.94 12.66 0.73
C THR A 97 10.47 13.03 1.06
N PRO A 98 9.48 12.27 0.52
CA PRO A 98 8.07 12.62 0.64
C PRO A 98 7.55 12.44 2.06
N VAL A 99 6.37 12.98 2.34
CA VAL A 99 5.53 12.49 3.44
C VAL A 99 4.82 11.23 2.94
N LEU A 100 5.03 10.10 3.62
CA LEU A 100 4.32 8.87 3.32
C LEU A 100 2.94 8.88 3.95
N ILE A 101 1.96 8.36 3.22
CA ILE A 101 0.60 8.15 3.70
C ILE A 101 0.20 6.73 3.34
N SER A 102 -0.48 6.03 4.25
CA SER A 102 -1.01 4.70 3.97
C SER A 102 -2.24 4.42 4.84
N TRP A 103 -2.92 3.32 4.55
CA TRP A 103 -3.93 2.73 5.43
C TRP A 103 -3.40 1.40 5.96
N ASN A 104 -3.13 1.28 7.26
CA ASN A 104 -2.51 0.09 7.87
C ASN A 104 -1.06 -0.19 7.44
N GLY A 105 -0.36 0.78 6.85
CA GLY A 105 1.02 0.57 6.40
C GLY A 105 2.03 0.30 7.51
N SER A 106 1.77 0.71 8.75
CA SER A 106 2.63 0.36 9.88
C SER A 106 2.38 -1.07 10.36
N GLY A 107 1.15 -1.58 10.20
CA GLY A 107 0.74 -2.91 10.63
C GLY A 107 1.05 -4.00 9.60
N PHE A 108 1.13 -3.65 8.32
CA PHE A 108 1.33 -4.61 7.24
C PHE A 108 2.46 -4.19 6.28
N ASP A 109 2.27 -3.10 5.53
CA ASP A 109 3.08 -2.79 4.35
C ASP A 109 4.56 -2.54 4.66
N LEU A 110 4.87 -1.66 5.60
CA LEU A 110 6.25 -1.35 5.96
C LEU A 110 6.96 -2.55 6.58
N PRO A 111 6.39 -3.31 7.54
CA PRO A 111 6.99 -4.55 8.00
C PRO A 111 7.30 -5.55 6.87
N VAL A 112 6.36 -5.76 5.93
CA VAL A 112 6.61 -6.62 4.76
C VAL A 112 7.78 -6.06 3.94
N LEU A 113 7.72 -4.77 3.58
CA LEU A 113 8.78 -4.09 2.84
C LEU A 113 10.15 -4.23 3.52
N HIS A 114 10.21 -4.16 4.85
CA HIS A 114 11.46 -4.33 5.62
C HIS A 114 12.02 -5.73 5.47
N TYR A 115 11.20 -6.77 5.66
CA TYR A 115 11.63 -8.15 5.52
C TYR A 115 12.07 -8.45 4.09
N ARG A 116 11.33 -7.97 3.09
CA ARG A 116 11.67 -8.20 1.68
C ARG A 116 12.91 -7.42 1.25
N ALA A 117 13.08 -6.19 1.73
CA ALA A 117 14.33 -5.45 1.53
C ALA A 117 15.54 -6.16 2.16
N LEU A 118 15.36 -6.78 3.34
CA LEU A 118 16.41 -7.58 3.99
C LEU A 118 16.76 -8.82 3.17
N ILE A 119 15.76 -9.56 2.69
CA ILE A 119 15.95 -10.77 1.86
C ILE A 119 16.66 -10.44 0.55
N HIS A 120 16.27 -9.35 -0.13
CA HIS A 120 16.86 -8.93 -1.41
C HIS A 120 18.11 -8.07 -1.28
N GLY A 121 18.51 -7.68 -0.06
CA GLY A 121 19.65 -6.79 0.17
C GLY A 121 19.49 -5.40 -0.44
N VAL A 122 18.28 -4.84 -0.44
CA VAL A 122 17.98 -3.53 -1.05
C VAL A 122 18.11 -2.40 -0.01
N PRO A 123 19.07 -1.46 -0.16
CA PRO A 123 19.26 -0.37 0.79
C PRO A 123 18.41 0.86 0.45
N SER A 124 18.19 1.71 1.46
CA SER A 124 17.71 3.09 1.29
C SER A 124 18.33 3.99 2.33
N ARG A 125 19.06 5.01 1.92
CA ARG A 125 19.76 5.87 2.88
C ARG A 125 18.77 6.75 3.64
N ARG A 126 17.85 7.38 2.92
CA ARG A 126 16.91 8.34 3.49
C ARG A 126 15.82 7.66 4.32
N TYR A 127 15.36 6.49 3.89
CA TYR A 127 14.31 5.77 4.62
C TYR A 127 14.74 5.37 6.03
N TRP A 128 15.97 4.87 6.16
CA TRP A 128 16.52 4.36 7.42
C TRP A 128 17.20 5.43 8.30
N ASP A 129 17.32 6.68 7.81
CA ASP A 129 17.93 7.76 8.58
C ASP A 129 17.04 8.15 9.77
N LYS A 130 17.59 8.03 10.97
CA LYS A 130 16.96 8.43 12.24
C LYS A 130 17.72 9.59 12.89
N GLY A 131 18.32 10.45 12.06
CA GLY A 131 19.11 11.60 12.53
C GLY A 131 20.61 11.37 12.55
N GLN A 132 21.11 10.25 11.99
CA GLN A 132 22.54 9.97 11.91
C GLN A 132 23.18 10.78 10.77
N ASP A 133 22.53 10.84 9.61
CA ASP A 133 22.99 11.59 8.44
C ASP A 133 22.38 13.00 8.42
N ASP A 134 21.08 13.12 8.67
CA ASP A 134 20.34 14.38 8.69
C ASP A 134 19.61 14.56 10.02
N ARG A 135 20.09 15.46 10.87
CA ARG A 135 19.52 15.71 12.20
C ARG A 135 18.03 16.07 12.18
N SER A 136 17.46 16.53 11.06
CA SER A 136 16.01 16.76 10.95
C SER A 136 15.17 15.47 11.04
N PHE A 137 15.79 14.31 10.83
CA PHE A 137 15.19 12.98 10.94
C PHE A 137 15.26 12.39 12.36
N GLN A 138 15.87 13.08 13.33
CA GLN A 138 16.02 12.58 14.70
C GLN A 138 14.68 12.18 15.34
N TYR A 139 13.62 12.95 15.06
CA TYR A 139 12.27 12.69 15.55
C TYR A 139 11.34 12.30 14.40
N ASN A 140 11.30 13.13 13.35
CA ASN A 140 10.38 12.99 12.23
C ASN A 140 10.99 12.19 11.06
N ASN A 141 11.14 10.88 11.24
CA ASN A 141 11.60 9.90 10.25
C ASN A 141 10.51 8.86 9.92
N TYR A 142 10.74 8.03 8.91
CA TYR A 142 9.75 7.05 8.39
C TYR A 142 9.47 5.86 9.33
N LEU A 143 10.25 5.68 10.39
CA LEU A 143 10.12 4.56 11.34
C LEU A 143 9.47 4.99 12.66
N SER A 144 9.42 6.29 12.92
CA SER A 144 8.82 6.86 14.11
C SER A 144 7.30 6.91 13.98
N ARG A 145 6.59 6.10 14.79
CA ARG A 145 5.12 5.99 14.78
C ARG A 145 4.36 7.30 15.05
N TYR A 146 4.86 8.15 15.94
CA TYR A 146 4.12 9.32 16.46
C TYR A 146 4.47 10.64 15.75
N HIS A 147 5.02 10.56 14.55
CA HIS A 147 5.42 11.73 13.77
C HIS A 147 4.92 11.61 12.33
N GLU A 148 4.77 12.74 11.65
CA GLU A 148 4.00 12.81 10.40
C GLU A 148 4.81 12.46 9.14
N ARG A 149 6.08 12.07 9.24
CA ARG A 149 6.88 11.65 8.06
C ARG A 149 6.25 10.45 7.36
N HIS A 150 5.65 9.56 8.14
CA HIS A 150 4.71 8.55 7.69
C HIS A 150 3.43 8.67 8.50
N THR A 151 2.32 8.95 7.83
CA THR A 151 0.99 9.00 8.44
C THR A 151 0.21 7.76 8.03
N ASP A 152 0.18 6.77 8.92
CA ASP A 152 -0.76 5.66 8.83
C ASP A 152 -2.15 6.11 9.31
N LEU A 153 -3.07 6.32 8.38
CA LEU A 153 -4.39 6.85 8.67
C LEU A 153 -5.20 5.93 9.59
N MET A 154 -5.08 4.62 9.43
CA MET A 154 -5.83 3.69 10.25
C MET A 154 -5.36 3.76 11.71
N ASP A 155 -4.04 3.80 11.92
CA ASP A 155 -3.46 3.88 13.27
C ASP A 155 -3.82 5.20 13.98
N VAL A 156 -3.74 6.31 13.24
CA VAL A 156 -4.09 7.64 13.76
C VAL A 156 -5.59 7.74 14.08
N LEU A 157 -6.46 7.34 13.17
CA LEU A 157 -7.92 7.41 13.35
C LEU A 157 -8.44 6.44 14.41
N ALA A 158 -7.79 5.28 14.58
CA ALA A 158 -8.06 4.33 15.65
C ALA A 158 -7.50 4.77 17.02
N ALA A 159 -6.91 5.99 17.11
CA ALA A 159 -6.26 6.51 18.30
C ALA A 159 -5.23 5.53 18.89
N PHE A 160 -4.46 4.88 18.01
CA PHE A 160 -3.44 3.89 18.36
C PHE A 160 -3.97 2.63 19.07
N ASN A 161 -5.28 2.39 19.02
CA ASN A 161 -5.93 1.23 19.60
C ASN A 161 -6.30 0.22 18.50
N LEU A 162 -5.54 -0.88 18.45
CA LEU A 162 -5.74 -1.96 17.46
C LEU A 162 -7.18 -2.50 17.41
N ARG A 163 -7.93 -2.46 18.51
CA ARG A 163 -9.34 -2.92 18.55
C ARG A 163 -10.33 -1.96 17.89
N ALA A 164 -9.90 -0.74 17.59
CA ALA A 164 -10.69 0.29 16.94
C ALA A 164 -10.34 0.45 15.45
N ASN A 165 -9.48 -0.40 14.91
CA ASN A 165 -9.14 -0.42 13.49
C ASN A 165 -10.39 -0.68 12.64
N ALA A 166 -10.47 -0.01 11.50
CA ALA A 166 -11.58 -0.12 10.56
C ALA A 166 -11.05 -0.38 9.14
N PRO A 167 -11.77 -1.16 8.30
CA PRO A 167 -11.40 -1.37 6.92
C PRO A 167 -11.52 -0.08 6.09
N LEU A 168 -10.55 0.17 5.20
CA LEU A 168 -10.56 1.31 4.28
C LEU A 168 -11.86 1.39 3.48
N ASP A 169 -12.27 0.28 2.87
CA ASP A 169 -13.47 0.20 2.03
C ASP A 169 -14.72 0.71 2.74
N GLN A 170 -14.96 0.23 3.96
CA GLN A 170 -16.16 0.59 4.72
C GLN A 170 -16.16 2.07 5.09
N LEU A 171 -15.02 2.61 5.55
CA LEU A 171 -14.93 4.03 5.90
C LEU A 171 -14.97 4.94 4.68
N ALA A 172 -14.37 4.54 3.55
CA ALA A 172 -14.43 5.27 2.30
C ALA A 172 -15.88 5.42 1.82
N LYS A 173 -16.63 4.31 1.78
CA LYS A 173 -18.07 4.30 1.43
C LYS A 173 -18.90 5.17 2.38
N LEU A 174 -18.66 5.08 3.70
CA LEU A 174 -19.34 5.94 4.68
C LEU A 174 -19.01 7.43 4.50
N CYS A 175 -17.85 7.77 3.93
CA CYS A 175 -17.45 9.14 3.60
C CYS A 175 -17.95 9.61 2.23
N GLY A 176 -18.70 8.78 1.49
CA GLY A 176 -19.21 9.07 0.15
C GLY A 176 -18.18 8.88 -0.96
N PHE A 177 -17.09 8.15 -0.71
CA PHE A 177 -16.11 7.77 -1.73
C PHE A 177 -16.43 6.39 -2.29
N PRO A 178 -15.94 6.03 -3.51
CA PRO A 178 -16.28 4.75 -4.15
C PRO A 178 -15.96 3.51 -3.31
N GLY A 179 -14.82 3.49 -2.62
CA GLY A 179 -14.30 2.29 -1.97
C GLY A 179 -13.72 1.30 -2.98
N LYS A 180 -13.70 0.01 -2.63
CA LYS A 180 -13.12 -1.07 -3.44
C LYS A 180 -14.09 -1.55 -4.53
N LEU A 181 -13.56 -1.76 -5.74
CA LEU A 181 -14.28 -2.28 -6.91
C LEU A 181 -14.34 -3.83 -6.95
N GLY A 182 -14.82 -4.44 -5.86
CA GLY A 182 -15.15 -5.87 -5.86
C GLY A 182 -14.00 -6.86 -5.61
N MET A 183 -12.73 -6.43 -5.62
CA MET A 183 -11.60 -7.23 -5.15
C MET A 183 -11.27 -6.91 -3.68
N ASP A 184 -10.89 -7.93 -2.91
CA ASP A 184 -10.34 -7.80 -1.57
C ASP A 184 -9.04 -8.62 -1.44
N GLY A 185 -8.24 -8.36 -0.40
CA GLY A 185 -6.92 -8.97 -0.23
C GLY A 185 -6.91 -10.51 -0.21
N SER A 186 -8.04 -11.18 0.09
CA SER A 186 -8.14 -12.63 0.01
C SER A 186 -8.14 -13.17 -1.43
N GLN A 187 -8.49 -12.33 -2.40
CA GLN A 187 -8.57 -12.70 -3.82
C GLN A 187 -7.22 -12.55 -4.54
N VAL A 188 -6.23 -11.88 -3.95
CA VAL A 188 -4.92 -11.63 -4.58
C VAL A 188 -4.22 -12.93 -4.99
N TRP A 189 -4.22 -13.93 -4.11
CA TRP A 189 -3.58 -15.22 -4.41
C TRP A 189 -4.31 -16.01 -5.51
N PRO A 190 -5.64 -16.23 -5.45
CA PRO A 190 -6.39 -16.80 -6.57
C PRO A 190 -6.19 -16.07 -7.91
N THR A 191 -6.29 -14.73 -7.90
CA THR A 191 -6.09 -13.93 -9.12
C THR A 191 -4.66 -14.06 -9.66
N TRP A 192 -3.66 -14.13 -8.79
CA TRP A 192 -2.28 -14.36 -9.19
C TRP A 192 -2.08 -15.73 -9.88
N LEU A 193 -2.69 -16.79 -9.36
CA LEU A 193 -2.64 -18.13 -9.97
C LEU A 193 -3.27 -18.16 -11.36
N GLU A 194 -4.29 -17.33 -11.60
CA GLU A 194 -4.93 -17.15 -12.91
C GLU A 194 -4.13 -16.25 -13.86
N GLY A 195 -3.00 -15.68 -13.41
CA GLY A 195 -2.16 -14.78 -14.19
C GLY A 195 -2.64 -13.32 -14.20
N GLY A 196 -3.58 -12.95 -13.33
CA GLY A 196 -4.24 -11.64 -13.28
C GLY A 196 -3.44 -10.53 -12.59
N ILE A 197 -2.17 -10.35 -12.96
CA ILE A 197 -1.31 -9.31 -12.35
C ILE A 197 -1.79 -7.89 -12.69
N ASP A 198 -2.37 -7.67 -13.87
CA ASP A 198 -2.88 -6.36 -14.25
C ASP A 198 -4.11 -5.98 -13.39
N GLU A 199 -4.97 -6.95 -13.07
CA GLU A 199 -6.10 -6.80 -12.17
C GLU A 199 -5.66 -6.48 -10.74
N ILE A 200 -4.65 -7.19 -10.21
CA ILE A 200 -4.05 -6.92 -8.89
C ILE A 200 -3.50 -5.49 -8.84
N ARG A 201 -2.81 -5.05 -9.89
CA ARG A 201 -2.24 -3.69 -9.97
C ARG A 201 -3.31 -2.61 -10.06
N ALA A 202 -4.33 -2.82 -10.89
CA ALA A 202 -5.48 -1.91 -10.99
C ALA A 202 -6.19 -1.76 -9.65
N TYR A 203 -6.38 -2.87 -8.94
CA TYR A 203 -6.96 -2.88 -7.61
C TYR A 203 -6.11 -2.10 -6.59
N CYS A 204 -4.80 -2.35 -6.56
CA CYS A 204 -3.87 -1.62 -5.69
C CYS A 204 -3.90 -0.09 -5.95
N GLU A 205 -4.05 0.31 -7.23
CA GLU A 205 -4.21 1.71 -7.61
C GLU A 205 -5.49 2.34 -7.04
N THR A 206 -6.61 1.62 -7.00
CA THR A 206 -7.83 2.12 -6.35
C THR A 206 -7.67 2.28 -4.84
N ASP A 207 -6.95 1.38 -4.17
CA ASP A 207 -6.73 1.45 -2.72
C ASP A 207 -5.88 2.66 -2.32
N VAL A 208 -4.85 3.01 -3.10
CA VAL A 208 -4.07 4.24 -2.85
C VAL A 208 -4.87 5.52 -3.16
N VAL A 209 -5.77 5.50 -4.14
CA VAL A 209 -6.69 6.64 -4.40
C VAL A 209 -7.67 6.80 -3.25
N ASN A 210 -8.33 5.72 -2.80
CA ASN A 210 -9.21 5.75 -1.64
C ASN A 210 -8.47 6.25 -0.39
N THR A 211 -7.23 5.79 -0.19
CA THR A 211 -6.38 6.25 0.92
C THR A 211 -6.07 7.75 0.81
N TRP A 212 -5.81 8.28 -0.39
CA TRP A 212 -5.65 9.71 -0.60
C TRP A 212 -6.93 10.51 -0.28
N LEU A 213 -8.09 10.04 -0.72
CA LEU A 213 -9.38 10.69 -0.43
C LEU A 213 -9.67 10.73 1.08
N MET A 214 -9.36 9.63 1.79
CA MET A 214 -9.42 9.60 3.24
C MET A 214 -8.41 10.55 3.89
N TYR A 215 -7.21 10.69 3.33
CA TYR A 215 -6.22 11.68 3.79
C TYR A 215 -6.71 13.13 3.64
N LEU A 216 -7.39 13.46 2.53
CA LEU A 216 -8.00 14.77 2.33
C LEU A 216 -9.07 15.03 3.39
N ARG A 217 -9.93 14.03 3.67
CA ARG A 217 -10.94 14.14 4.73
C ARG A 217 -10.30 14.33 6.11
N TYR A 218 -9.24 13.58 6.40
CA TYR A 218 -8.47 13.74 7.64
C TYR A 218 -7.85 15.14 7.76
N SER A 219 -7.26 15.66 6.67
CA SER A 219 -6.67 16.99 6.61
C SER A 219 -7.68 18.11 6.87
N LEU A 220 -8.91 17.95 6.37
CA LEU A 220 -10.04 18.83 6.70
C LEU A 220 -10.40 18.76 8.19
N LEU A 221 -10.47 17.55 8.78
CA LEU A 221 -10.80 17.37 10.21
C LEU A 221 -9.79 18.02 11.15
N LYS A 222 -8.50 18.03 10.80
CA LYS A 222 -7.45 18.68 11.59
C LYS A 222 -7.22 20.16 11.25
N CYS A 223 -8.07 20.74 10.40
CA CYS A 223 -8.01 22.14 9.96
C CYS A 223 -6.70 22.53 9.23
N ASP A 224 -5.99 21.56 8.63
CA ASP A 224 -4.84 21.83 7.77
C ASP A 224 -5.27 22.35 6.38
N MET A 225 -6.54 22.09 6.02
CA MET A 225 -7.20 22.67 4.86
C MET A 225 -8.63 23.08 5.22
N ASP A 226 -9.13 24.13 4.57
CA ASP A 226 -10.53 24.53 4.68
C ASP A 226 -11.41 23.81 3.65
N GLN A 227 -12.73 24.03 3.72
CA GLN A 227 -13.68 23.41 2.82
C GLN A 227 -13.41 23.75 1.34
N THR A 228 -12.97 24.98 1.04
CA THR A 228 -12.72 25.40 -0.35
C THR A 228 -11.51 24.67 -0.93
N ALA A 229 -10.43 24.55 -0.15
CA ALA A 229 -9.26 23.77 -0.54
C ALA A 229 -9.58 22.28 -0.65
N TYR A 230 -10.39 21.73 0.26
CA TYR A 230 -10.83 20.35 0.22
C TYR A 230 -11.64 20.05 -1.06
N ASP A 231 -12.64 20.86 -1.40
CA ASP A 231 -13.45 20.68 -2.60
C ASP A 231 -12.61 20.80 -3.88
N ALA A 232 -11.62 21.69 -3.89
CA ALA A 232 -10.68 21.83 -4.99
C ALA A 232 -9.78 20.60 -5.18
N GLU A 233 -9.29 19.99 -4.09
CA GLU A 233 -8.51 18.74 -4.16
C GLU A 233 -9.37 17.55 -4.60
N ILE A 234 -10.62 17.44 -4.12
CA ILE A 234 -11.56 16.41 -4.60
C ILE A 234 -11.79 16.54 -6.09
N LYS A 235 -12.04 17.77 -6.57
CA LYS A 235 -12.19 18.04 -8.00
C LYS A 235 -10.92 17.69 -8.78
N LEU A 236 -9.74 18.03 -8.28
CA LEU A 236 -8.47 17.70 -8.93
C LEU A 236 -8.32 16.18 -9.09
N VAL A 237 -8.59 15.40 -8.05
CA VAL A 237 -8.52 13.93 -8.11
C VAL A 237 -9.50 13.41 -9.16
N HIS A 238 -10.77 13.82 -9.08
CA HIS A 238 -11.80 13.38 -10.02
C HIS A 238 -11.43 13.71 -11.48
N ASP A 239 -10.99 14.94 -11.76
CA ASP A 239 -10.57 15.36 -13.11
C ASP A 239 -9.34 14.58 -13.59
N SER A 240 -8.39 14.29 -12.70
CA SER A 240 -7.17 13.54 -13.05
C SER A 240 -7.47 12.09 -13.39
N LEU A 241 -8.37 11.43 -12.65
CA LEU A 241 -8.83 10.08 -12.97
C LEU A 241 -9.69 10.07 -14.25
N SER A 242 -10.54 11.09 -14.44
CA SER A 242 -11.34 11.23 -15.67
C SER A 242 -10.46 11.36 -16.92
N ALA A 243 -9.28 11.98 -16.80
CA ALA A 243 -8.33 12.13 -17.90
C ALA A 243 -7.67 10.81 -18.33
N ILE A 244 -7.74 9.78 -17.48
CA ILE A 244 -7.21 8.43 -17.74
C ILE A 244 -8.33 7.36 -17.68
N SER A 245 -9.59 7.75 -17.86
CA SER A 245 -10.75 6.85 -17.74
C SER A 245 -10.76 5.72 -18.77
N ASP A 246 -9.99 5.87 -19.86
CA ASP A 246 -9.79 4.83 -20.86
C ASP A 246 -8.93 3.65 -20.37
N GLN A 247 -8.23 3.83 -19.24
CA GLN A 247 -7.47 2.80 -18.56
C GLN A 247 -8.33 2.21 -17.43
N ALA A 248 -8.32 0.88 -17.32
CA ALA A 248 -8.90 0.23 -16.15
C ALA A 248 -8.12 0.65 -14.89
N PRO A 249 -8.78 0.82 -13.74
CA PRO A 249 -10.21 0.59 -13.47
C PRO A 249 -11.04 1.90 -13.42
N TRP A 250 -10.57 2.98 -14.06
CA TRP A 250 -11.01 4.33 -13.72
C TRP A 250 -12.42 4.69 -14.19
N ASP A 251 -12.90 4.18 -15.33
CA ASP A 251 -14.29 4.38 -15.77
C ASP A 251 -15.30 3.82 -14.75
N GLU A 252 -15.08 2.57 -14.31
CA GLU A 252 -15.89 1.92 -13.29
C GLU A 252 -15.78 2.66 -11.94
N TYR A 253 -14.56 3.01 -11.51
CA TYR A 253 -14.32 3.74 -10.27
C TYR A 253 -15.08 5.07 -10.22
N LEU A 254 -15.07 5.83 -11.32
CA LEU A 254 -15.77 7.11 -11.44
C LEU A 254 -17.28 6.94 -11.48
N SER A 255 -17.79 5.84 -12.05
CA SER A 255 -19.23 5.55 -12.10
C SER A 255 -19.85 5.32 -10.71
N GLU A 256 -19.05 4.80 -9.77
CA GLU A 256 -19.44 4.60 -8.37
C GLU A 256 -19.23 5.86 -7.50
N TRP A 257 -18.58 6.91 -8.03
CA TRP A 257 -18.33 8.13 -7.28
C TRP A 257 -19.50 9.11 -7.35
N SER A 258 -20.39 9.05 -6.35
CA SER A 258 -21.45 10.04 -6.20
C SER A 258 -20.90 11.38 -5.67
N LEU A 259 -20.56 12.30 -6.58
CA LEU A 259 -20.24 13.71 -6.24
C LEU A 259 -21.50 14.52 -5.92
#